data_AF-A0A1Z5ITU9-F1
#
_entry.id   AF-A0A1Z5ITU9-F1
#
_cell.length_a   1.000
_cell.length_b   1.000
_cell.length_c   1.000
_cell.angle_alpha   90.00
_cell.angle_beta   90.00
_cell.angle_gamma   90.00
#
_symmetry.space_group_name_H-M   'P 1'
#
loop_
_entity.id
_entity.type
_entity.pdbx_description
1 polymer ?
#
loop_
_entity_poly.entity_id
_entity_poly.type
_entity_poly.pdbx_seq_one_letter_code
_entity_poly.pdbx_strand_id
1 'polypeptide(L)'
;MKLRNYVLLGAAGLALGAGIPATQASASTYHSMPSLLRGYYISSSNRAFWITKHTLHDVIPRADGYAMHVTRVTRSGHTYRVHTYINMGGKSYVTYKLNHYACNRFKYAGKHFHKVSKSHYYYYVNH
;
A
#
# COMPACT_ATOMS: atom_id res chain seq x y z
N MET A 1 30.40 40.81 -19.17
CA MET A 1 31.64 40.29 -18.57
C MET A 1 31.77 40.90 -17.18
N LYS A 2 31.34 40.19 -16.14
CA LYS A 2 32.19 39.52 -15.12
C LYS A 2 33.12 40.48 -14.38
N LEU A 3 32.64 41.03 -13.26
CA LEU A 3 33.52 41.43 -12.16
C LEU A 3 33.91 40.17 -11.38
N ARG A 4 35.21 40.06 -11.12
CA ARG A 4 35.84 39.01 -10.34
C ARG A 4 36.27 39.59 -8.99
N ASN A 5 36.36 38.68 -8.02
CA ASN A 5 37.17 38.72 -6.80
C ASN A 5 36.56 39.49 -5.61
N TYR A 6 36.70 39.10 -4.34
CA TYR A 6 37.74 38.31 -3.64
C TYR A 6 37.22 37.98 -2.20
N VAL A 7 37.92 37.07 -1.50
CA VAL A 7 38.27 37.15 -0.05
C VAL A 7 37.36 36.46 1.01
N LEU A 8 37.95 35.39 1.56
CA LEU A 8 38.11 34.95 2.97
C LEU A 8 36.91 34.64 3.89
N LEU A 9 36.95 33.37 4.35
CA LEU A 9 36.91 32.91 5.76
C LEU A 9 36.29 33.86 6.80
N GLY A 10 35.22 33.40 7.45
CA GLY A 10 34.78 33.99 8.70
C GLY A 10 33.56 33.33 9.33
N ALA A 11 33.81 32.70 10.47
CA ALA A 11 32.93 32.55 11.63
C ALA A 11 31.73 31.60 11.57
N ALA A 12 31.73 30.70 12.56
CA ALA A 12 30.61 29.93 13.04
C ALA A 12 29.36 30.80 13.24
N GLY A 13 28.26 30.41 12.60
CA GLY A 13 26.92 30.89 12.89
C GLY A 13 26.07 29.71 13.38
N LEU A 14 25.86 29.64 14.69
CA LEU A 14 24.75 28.91 15.27
C LEU A 14 23.45 29.53 14.71
N ALA A 15 22.75 28.81 13.84
CA ALA A 15 21.40 29.16 13.43
C ALA A 15 20.51 27.91 13.53
N LEU A 16 19.74 27.87 14.60
CA LEU A 16 18.48 27.13 14.69
C LEU A 16 17.62 27.46 13.46
N GLY A 17 17.03 26.42 12.85
CA GLY A 17 15.93 26.60 11.91
C GLY A 17 16.20 26.22 10.45
N ALA A 18 16.79 25.05 10.20
CA ALA A 18 16.54 24.38 8.93
C ALA A 18 15.11 23.82 8.98
N GLY A 19 14.13 24.65 8.61
CA GLY A 19 12.78 24.20 8.30
C GLY A 19 12.88 23.20 7.16
N ILE A 20 12.86 21.91 7.49
CA ILE A 20 12.72 20.84 6.52
C ILE A 20 11.46 21.18 5.73
N PRO A 21 11.50 21.29 4.39
CA PRO A 21 10.28 21.46 3.62
C PRO A 21 9.40 20.26 3.95
N ALA A 22 8.34 20.51 4.73
CA ALA A 22 7.33 19.52 5.01
C ALA A 22 6.67 19.22 3.67
N THR A 23 7.17 18.20 2.96
CA THR A 23 6.49 17.63 1.81
C THR A 23 5.13 17.19 2.31
N GLN A 24 4.11 18.00 2.08
CA GLN A 24 2.74 17.67 2.42
C GLN A 24 2.36 16.46 1.59
N ALA A 25 2.49 15.27 2.18
CA ALA A 25 2.05 14.04 1.54
C ALA A 25 0.53 14.14 1.42
N SER A 26 0.03 14.47 0.22
CA SER A 26 -1.39 14.52 -0.06
C SER A 26 -2.01 13.15 0.24
N ALA A 27 -2.82 13.11 1.30
CA ALA A 27 -3.50 11.90 1.73
C ALA A 27 -4.89 11.88 1.10
N SER A 28 -5.17 10.89 0.24
CA SER A 28 -6.51 10.69 -0.33
C SER A 28 -7.25 9.63 0.47
N THR A 29 -8.51 9.89 0.82
CA THR A 29 -9.36 8.93 1.52
C THR A 29 -10.49 8.47 0.61
N TYR A 30 -10.78 7.16 0.64
CA TYR A 30 -11.83 6.52 -0.15
C TYR A 30 -12.69 5.63 0.75
N HIS A 31 -13.98 5.53 0.45
CA HIS A 31 -14.91 4.58 1.12
C HIS A 31 -14.92 3.19 0.47
N SER A 32 -14.14 3.01 -0.60
CA SER A 32 -14.06 1.75 -1.34
C SER A 32 -12.68 1.58 -1.96
N MET A 33 -12.38 0.37 -2.38
CA MET A 33 -11.08 0.08 -2.96
C MET A 33 -10.90 0.77 -4.31
N PRO A 34 -9.82 1.53 -4.54
CA PRO A 34 -9.52 2.12 -5.84
C PRO A 34 -9.50 1.07 -6.96
N SER A 35 -10.02 1.41 -8.13
CA SER A 35 -10.15 0.48 -9.28
C SER A 35 -8.82 -0.18 -9.66
N LEU A 36 -7.72 0.57 -9.61
CA LEU A 36 -6.37 0.10 -9.90
C LEU A 36 -5.92 -1.07 -9.01
N LEU A 37 -6.41 -1.14 -7.76
CA LEU A 37 -6.08 -2.22 -6.82
C LEU A 37 -6.98 -3.44 -6.97
N ARG A 38 -8.14 -3.32 -7.63
CA ARG A 38 -9.10 -4.42 -7.74
C ARG A 38 -8.56 -5.52 -8.66
N GLY A 39 -8.89 -6.77 -8.34
CA GLY A 39 -8.55 -7.95 -9.12
C GLY A 39 -7.98 -9.08 -8.26
N TYR A 40 -7.36 -10.04 -8.94
CA TYR A 40 -6.81 -11.24 -8.35
C TYR A 40 -5.30 -11.14 -8.31
N TYR A 41 -4.70 -11.47 -7.18
CA TYR A 41 -3.26 -11.37 -6.98
C TYR A 41 -2.75 -12.63 -6.30
N ILE A 42 -1.60 -13.09 -6.76
CA ILE A 42 -0.86 -14.17 -6.11
C ILE A 42 0.50 -13.64 -5.70
N SER A 43 1.02 -14.18 -4.61
CA SER A 43 2.39 -13.90 -4.19
C SER A 43 3.30 -15.06 -4.58
N SER A 44 4.61 -14.78 -4.66
CA SER A 44 5.62 -15.83 -4.65
C SER A 44 5.69 -16.59 -3.31
N SER A 45 5.08 -16.05 -2.25
CA SER A 45 4.76 -16.82 -1.04
C SER A 45 3.35 -17.43 -1.14
N ASN A 46 3.10 -18.52 -0.42
CA ASN A 46 1.82 -19.25 -0.37
C ASN A 46 0.66 -18.39 0.18
N ARG A 47 0.27 -17.34 -0.54
CA ARG A 47 -0.75 -16.36 -0.19
C ARG A 47 -1.29 -15.71 -1.46
N ALA A 48 -2.57 -15.39 -1.45
CA ALA A 48 -3.28 -14.77 -2.55
C ALA A 48 -4.25 -13.71 -2.01
N PHE A 49 -4.52 -12.70 -2.83
CA PHE A 49 -5.55 -11.70 -2.55
C PHE A 49 -6.55 -11.64 -3.68
N TRP A 50 -7.84 -11.62 -3.34
CA TRP A 50 -8.89 -11.18 -4.26
C TRP A 50 -9.51 -9.88 -3.73
N ILE A 51 -9.29 -8.81 -4.47
CA ILE A 51 -9.65 -7.45 -4.07
C ILE A 51 -10.81 -6.96 -4.93
N THR A 52 -11.94 -6.65 -4.31
CA THR A 52 -13.12 -6.05 -4.97
C THR A 52 -13.29 -4.59 -4.54
N LYS A 53 -14.41 -3.98 -4.87
CA LYS A 53 -14.75 -2.62 -4.44
C LYS A 53 -14.92 -2.53 -2.91
N HIS A 54 -15.57 -3.53 -2.30
CA HIS A 54 -15.99 -3.49 -0.89
C HIS A 54 -15.48 -4.67 -0.07
N THR A 55 -14.77 -5.62 -0.68
CA THR A 55 -14.18 -6.76 0.01
C THR A 55 -12.72 -6.95 -0.38
N LEU A 56 -11.96 -7.50 0.56
CA LEU A 56 -10.61 -7.99 0.37
C LEU A 56 -10.57 -9.39 0.94
N HIS A 57 -10.34 -10.37 0.08
CA HIS A 57 -10.19 -11.76 0.46
C HIS A 57 -8.70 -12.04 0.62
N ASP A 58 -8.27 -12.37 1.84
CA ASP A 58 -6.91 -12.80 2.15
C ASP A 58 -6.89 -14.32 2.26
N VAL A 59 -6.17 -14.97 1.36
CA VAL A 59 -6.24 -16.42 1.19
C VAL A 59 -4.85 -17.03 1.31
N ILE A 60 -4.74 -18.08 2.10
CA ILE A 60 -3.61 -18.99 2.14
C ILE A 60 -4.06 -20.24 1.38
N PRO A 61 -3.52 -20.50 0.16
CA PRO A 61 -3.91 -21.66 -0.64
C PRO A 61 -3.88 -22.96 0.15
N ARG A 62 -4.90 -23.80 -0.07
CA ARG A 62 -5.14 -25.09 0.61
C ARG A 62 -5.26 -25.04 2.15
N ALA A 63 -5.33 -23.86 2.77
CA ALA A 63 -5.41 -23.73 4.23
C ALA A 63 -6.62 -22.92 4.68
N ASP A 64 -6.63 -21.61 4.41
CA ASP A 64 -7.63 -20.71 5.00
C ASP A 64 -7.89 -19.49 4.11
N GLY A 65 -9.05 -18.85 4.27
CA GLY A 65 -9.48 -17.70 3.50
C GLY A 65 -10.41 -16.79 4.28
N TYR A 66 -10.01 -15.54 4.44
CA TYR A 66 -10.77 -14.53 5.17
C TYR A 66 -11.35 -13.48 4.22
N ALA A 67 -12.69 -13.36 4.20
CA ALA A 67 -13.38 -12.31 3.48
C ALA A 67 -13.54 -11.07 4.36
N MET A 68 -12.73 -10.06 4.12
CA MET A 68 -12.73 -8.81 4.89
C MET A 68 -13.58 -7.75 4.20
N HIS A 69 -14.47 -7.08 4.94
CA HIS A 69 -15.23 -5.93 4.46
C HIS A 69 -14.42 -4.64 4.56
N VAL A 70 -14.27 -3.93 3.46
CA VAL A 70 -13.58 -2.63 3.39
C VAL A 70 -14.46 -1.54 3.96
N THR A 71 -13.93 -0.76 4.90
CA THR A 71 -14.60 0.41 5.48
C THR A 71 -14.02 1.72 4.98
N ARG A 72 -12.69 1.79 4.88
CA ARG A 72 -11.96 2.99 4.49
C ARG A 72 -10.62 2.64 3.89
N VAL A 73 -10.21 3.39 2.89
CA VAL A 73 -8.88 3.31 2.29
C VAL A 73 -8.25 4.67 2.37
N THR A 74 -7.05 4.76 2.95
CA THR A 74 -6.24 5.98 2.88
C THR A 74 -5.02 5.73 2.02
N ARG A 75 -4.73 6.64 1.11
CA ARG A 75 -3.55 6.61 0.25
C ARG A 75 -2.58 7.68 0.71
N SER A 76 -1.31 7.33 0.82
CA SER A 76 -0.19 8.26 1.00
C SER A 76 0.95 7.79 0.09
N GLY A 77 1.23 8.57 -0.95
CA GLY A 77 2.14 8.17 -2.03
C GLY A 77 1.71 6.87 -2.71
N HIS A 78 2.60 5.86 -2.65
CA HIS A 78 2.37 4.51 -3.18
C HIS A 78 1.72 3.55 -2.17
N THR A 79 1.52 3.98 -0.92
CA THR A 79 0.97 3.13 0.13
C THR A 79 -0.53 3.37 0.30
N TYR A 80 -1.29 2.28 0.25
CA TYR A 80 -2.71 2.22 0.58
C TYR A 80 -2.88 1.51 1.91
N ARG A 81 -3.41 2.21 2.93
CA ARG A 81 -3.87 1.61 4.17
C ARG A 81 -5.36 1.32 4.03
N VAL A 82 -5.68 0.04 3.98
CA VAL A 82 -7.01 -0.51 3.77
C VAL A 82 -7.54 -0.97 5.12
N HIS A 83 -8.48 -0.23 5.68
CA HIS A 83 -9.18 -0.59 6.91
C HIS A 83 -10.33 -1.52 6.57
N THR A 84 -10.40 -2.64 7.28
CA THR A 84 -11.41 -3.65 7.08
C THR A 84 -11.94 -4.19 8.40
N TYR A 85 -13.03 -4.95 8.33
CA TYR A 85 -13.45 -5.83 9.40
C TYR A 85 -13.89 -7.19 8.86
N ILE A 86 -13.92 -8.20 9.71
CA ILE A 86 -14.58 -9.48 9.49
C ILE A 86 -15.56 -9.75 10.63
N ASN A 87 -16.67 -10.41 10.34
CA ASN A 87 -17.65 -10.79 11.35
C ASN A 87 -17.53 -12.29 11.66
N MET A 88 -17.10 -12.62 12.89
CA MET A 88 -16.95 -14.00 13.37
C MET A 88 -17.63 -14.14 14.74
N GLY A 89 -18.94 -13.85 14.81
CA GLY A 89 -19.66 -13.67 16.08
C GLY A 89 -19.43 -12.31 16.74
N GLY A 90 -18.80 -11.39 16.01
CA GLY A 90 -18.39 -10.06 16.43
C GLY A 90 -17.50 -9.42 15.37
N LYS A 91 -17.43 -8.09 15.32
CA LYS A 91 -16.59 -7.36 14.36
C LYS A 91 -15.13 -7.33 14.84
N SER A 92 -14.25 -7.99 14.11
CA SER A 92 -12.79 -7.87 14.28
C SER A 92 -12.23 -6.98 13.18
N TYR A 93 -11.43 -5.97 13.54
CA TYR A 93 -10.91 -4.96 12.62
C TYR A 93 -9.45 -5.25 12.27
N VAL A 94 -9.11 -5.12 10.98
CA VAL A 94 -7.75 -5.33 10.47
C VAL A 94 -7.40 -4.20 9.52
N THR A 95 -6.14 -3.76 9.53
CA THR A 95 -5.64 -2.77 8.57
C THR A 95 -4.54 -3.37 7.71
N TYR A 96 -4.75 -3.38 6.40
CA TYR A 96 -3.78 -3.85 5.41
C TYR A 96 -2.97 -2.68 4.87
N LYS A 97 -1.64 -2.77 4.89
CA LYS A 97 -0.75 -1.78 4.29
C LYS A 97 -0.23 -2.30 2.95
N LEU A 98 -0.90 -1.94 1.86
CA LEU A 98 -0.57 -2.35 0.49
C LEU A 98 0.32 -1.27 -0.16
N ASN A 99 1.56 -1.60 -0.50
CA ASN A 99 2.46 -0.68 -1.20
C ASN A 99 2.43 -0.98 -2.71
N HIS A 100 1.70 -0.18 -3.49
CA HIS A 100 1.55 -0.32 -4.93
C HIS A 100 2.69 0.42 -5.66
N TYR A 101 3.75 -0.33 -5.97
CA TYR A 101 5.00 0.21 -6.51
C TYR A 101 5.09 0.14 -8.04
N ALA A 102 4.25 -0.67 -8.70
CA ALA A 102 4.21 -0.78 -10.16
C ALA A 102 2.82 -1.19 -10.63
N CYS A 103 2.54 -1.01 -11.92
CA CYS A 103 1.29 -1.46 -12.52
C CYS A 103 1.04 -2.94 -12.19
N ASN A 104 -0.16 -3.27 -11.70
CA ASN A 104 -0.57 -4.63 -11.37
C ASN A 104 0.30 -5.33 -10.31
N ARG A 105 1.07 -4.57 -9.51
CA ARG A 105 1.96 -5.13 -8.48
C ARG A 105 1.88 -4.33 -7.19
N PHE A 106 1.84 -5.04 -6.07
CA PHE A 106 1.98 -4.41 -4.76
C PHE A 106 2.79 -5.28 -3.80
N LYS A 107 3.21 -4.70 -2.68
CA LYS A 107 3.88 -5.38 -1.57
C LYS A 107 3.01 -5.32 -0.33
N TYR A 108 2.89 -6.43 0.37
CA TYR A 108 2.18 -6.53 1.65
C TYR A 108 2.94 -7.49 2.57
N ALA A 109 3.11 -7.13 3.83
CA ALA A 109 3.83 -7.93 4.84
C ALA A 109 5.20 -8.47 4.35
N GLY A 110 5.95 -7.65 3.61
CA GLY A 110 7.25 -8.06 3.06
C GLY A 110 7.19 -8.87 1.76
N LYS A 111 6.02 -9.34 1.34
CA LYS A 111 5.81 -10.21 0.18
C LYS A 111 5.32 -9.44 -1.04
N HIS A 112 5.76 -9.87 -2.21
CA HIS A 112 5.38 -9.25 -3.49
C HIS A 112 4.19 -9.99 -4.07
N PHE A 113 3.21 -9.22 -4.55
CA PHE A 113 2.01 -9.69 -5.19
C PHE A 113 1.96 -9.16 -6.62
N HIS A 114 1.54 -10.00 -7.54
CA HIS A 114 1.32 -9.65 -8.93
C HIS A 114 -0.09 -10.04 -9.34
N LYS A 115 -0.73 -9.19 -10.15
CA LYS A 115 -2.08 -9.42 -10.63
C LYS A 115 -2.09 -10.55 -11.65
N VAL A 116 -3.09 -11.41 -11.58
CA VAL A 116 -3.28 -12.55 -12.47
C VAL A 116 -4.72 -12.60 -13.00
N SER A 117 -4.95 -13.46 -13.98
CA SER A 117 -6.30 -13.78 -14.43
C SER A 117 -7.09 -14.51 -13.34
N LYS A 118 -8.43 -14.47 -13.45
CA LYS A 118 -9.33 -15.20 -12.55
C LYS A 118 -9.03 -16.70 -12.56
N SER A 119 -8.85 -17.29 -13.73
CA SER A 119 -8.57 -18.73 -13.88
C SER A 119 -7.26 -19.14 -13.20
N HIS A 120 -6.19 -18.37 -13.40
CA HIS A 120 -4.89 -18.64 -12.77
C HIS A 120 -4.98 -18.50 -11.25
N TYR A 121 -5.71 -17.51 -10.73
CA TYR A 121 -5.95 -17.38 -9.31
C TYR A 121 -6.66 -18.60 -8.70
N TYR A 122 -7.76 -19.06 -9.30
CA TYR A 122 -8.47 -20.23 -8.78
C TYR A 122 -7.66 -21.52 -8.94
N TYR A 123 -6.85 -21.65 -9.99
CA TYR A 123 -5.91 -22.76 -10.08
C TYR A 123 -4.94 -22.73 -8.89
N TYR A 124 -4.28 -21.59 -8.65
CA TYR A 124 -3.31 -21.39 -7.57
C TYR A 124 -3.88 -21.55 -6.15
N VAL A 125 -5.13 -21.13 -5.92
CA VAL A 125 -5.74 -21.26 -4.58
C VAL A 125 -6.13 -22.71 -4.27
N ASN A 126 -6.47 -23.48 -5.30
CA ASN A 126 -6.94 -24.86 -5.16
C ASN A 126 -5.84 -25.93 -5.36
N HIS A 127 -4.68 -25.58 -5.93
CA HIS A 127 -3.57 -26.48 -6.22
C HIS A 127 -2.27 -25.93 -5.62
#